data_AF-A0A9X9R1V0-F1
#
_entry.id   AF-A0A9X9R1V0-F1
#
_cell.length_a   1.000
_cell.length_b   1.000
_cell.length_c   1.000
_cell.angle_alpha   90.00
_cell.angle_beta   90.00
_cell.angle_gamma   90.00
#
_symmetry.space_group_name_H-M   'P 1'
#
loop_
_entity.id
_entity.type
_entity.pdbx_description
1 polymer ?
#
loop_
_entity_poly.entity_id
_entity_poly.type
_entity_poly.pdbx_seq_one_letter_code
_entity_poly.pdbx_strand_id
1 'polypeptide(L)' 'MTHCEQILNQIYQNFMFSVGVYRYDQNLLDLLYKQTMTLLAEKLQKLREANYPYGEIILYGTHYRRLITRYYYSQAMA' A
#
# COMPACT_ATOMS: atom_id res chain seq x y z
N MET A 1 -16.88 3.87 4.06
CA MET A 1 -15.65 3.06 4.00
C MET A 1 -15.75 1.93 5.00
N THR A 2 -15.42 0.70 4.60
CA THR A 2 -15.33 -0.41 5.54
C THR A 2 -14.04 -0.32 6.36
N HIS A 3 -13.94 -1.08 7.46
CA HIS A 3 -12.73 -1.07 8.29
C HIS A 3 -11.50 -1.58 7.51
N CYS A 4 -11.69 -2.58 6.63
CA CYS A 4 -10.66 -3.07 5.72
C CYS A 4 -10.16 -1.94 4.81
N GLU A 5 -11.06 -1.21 4.18
CA GLU A 5 -10.73 -0.08 3.31
C GLU A 5 -9.99 1.04 4.06
N GLN A 6 -10.41 1.37 5.28
CA GLN A 6 -9.75 2.40 6.11
C GLN A 6 -8.29 2.06 6.40
N ILE A 7 -8.00 0.83 6.81
CA ILE A 7 -6.64 0.37 7.12
C ILE A 7 -5.75 0.48 5.88
N LEU A 8 -6.24 0.00 4.74
CA LEU A 8 -5.46 -0.02 3.50
C LEU A 8 -5.28 1.39 2.92
N ASN A 9 -6.29 2.26 3.07
CA ASN A 9 -6.16 3.67 2.72
C ASN A 9 -5.06 4.36 3.54
N GLN A 10 -4.99 4.09 4.85
CA GLN A 10 -3.97 4.70 5.70
C GLN A 10 -2.55 4.31 5.27
N ILE A 11 -2.34 3.04 4.89
CA ILE A 11 -1.06 2.58 4.32
C ILE A 11 -0.73 3.38 3.04
N TYR A 12 -1.70 3.55 2.15
CA TYR A 12 -1.51 4.29 0.90
C TYR A 12 -1.19 5.77 1.13
N GLN A 13 -1.91 6.44 2.03
CA GLN A 13 -1.65 7.84 2.37
C GLN A 13 -0.24 8.03 2.96
N ASN A 14 0.17 7.15 3.87
CA ASN A 14 1.52 7.17 4.45
C ASN A 14 2.60 6.94 3.40
N PHE A 15 2.34 6.04 2.44
CA PHE A 15 3.23 5.79 1.32
C PHE A 15 3.39 7.05 0.45
N MET A 16 2.29 7.68 0.02
CA MET A 16 2.34 8.91 -0.79
C MET A 16 3.10 10.03 -0.08
N PHE A 17 2.83 10.24 1.20
CA PHE A 17 3.55 11.23 2.00
C PHE A 17 5.06 10.95 2.00
N SER A 18 5.44 9.71 2.27
CA SER A 18 6.85 9.30 2.35
C SER A 18 7.57 9.39 1.00
N VAL A 19 6.90 9.05 -0.09
CA VAL A 19 7.42 9.22 -1.45
C VAL A 19 7.71 10.70 -1.74
N GLY A 20 6.82 11.61 -1.31
CA GLY A 20 7.06 13.05 -1.44
C GLY A 20 8.35 13.52 -0.75
N VAL A 21 8.71 12.90 0.38
CA VAL A 21 9.94 13.19 1.13
C VAL A 21 11.18 12.61 0.42
N TYR A 22 11.09 11.38 -0.09
CA TYR A 22 12.22 10.66 -0.68
C TYR A 22 12.34 10.80 -2.20
N ARG A 23 11.57 11.70 -2.83
CA ARG A 23 11.44 11.79 -4.30
C ARG A 23 12.75 11.89 -5.09
N TYR A 24 13.83 12.32 -4.45
CA TYR A 24 15.13 12.52 -5.09
C TYR A 24 16.13 11.37 -4.85
N ASP A 25 15.78 10.39 -4.02
CA ASP A 25 16.64 9.24 -3.72
C ASP A 25 15.94 7.96 -4.16
N GLN A 26 16.35 7.47 -5.33
CA GLN A 26 15.78 6.26 -5.93
C GLN A 26 15.95 5.03 -5.04
N ASN A 27 17.06 4.91 -4.30
CA ASN A 27 17.28 3.75 -3.43
C ASN A 27 16.31 3.76 -2.24
N LEU A 28 16.04 4.94 -1.68
CA LEU A 28 15.05 5.11 -0.63
C LEU A 28 13.62 4.89 -1.13
N LEU A 29 13.30 5.32 -2.37
CA LEU A 29 12.00 5.04 -3.00
C LEU A 29 11.78 3.54 -3.22
N ASP A 30 12.78 2.84 -3.75
CA ASP A 30 12.74 1.38 -3.93
C ASP A 30 12.54 0.65 -2.60
N LEU A 31 13.27 1.08 -1.56
CA LEU A 31 13.15 0.52 -0.22
C LEU A 31 11.75 0.76 0.36
N LEU A 32 11.26 2.00 0.27
CA LEU A 32 9.93 2.38 0.74
C LEU A 32 8.83 1.57 0.04
N TYR A 33 8.93 1.39 -1.28
CA TYR A 33 7.98 0.60 -2.05
C TYR A 33 7.93 -0.85 -1.56
N LYS A 34 9.10 -1.50 -1.42
CA LYS A 34 9.20 -2.88 -0.91
C LYS A 34 8.61 -3.00 0.49
N GLN A 35 8.96 -2.08 1.40
CA GLN A 35 8.44 -2.07 2.77
C GLN A 35 6.91 -1.89 2.80
N THR A 36 6.37 -0.99 1.98
CA THR A 36 4.93 -0.73 1.89
C THR A 36 4.19 -1.96 1.36
N MET A 37 4.74 -2.65 0.36
CA MET A 37 4.16 -3.87 -0.19
C MET A 37 4.15 -5.02 0.81
N THR A 38 5.22 -5.16 1.60
CA THR A 38 5.28 -6.12 2.71
C THR A 38 4.23 -5.79 3.78
N LEU A 39 4.17 -4.52 4.22
CA LEU A 39 3.17 -4.08 5.21
C LEU A 39 1.74 -4.32 4.73
N LEU A 40 1.45 -4.05 3.45
CA LEU A 40 0.15 -4.32 2.84
C LEU A 40 -0.20 -5.81 2.92
N ALA A 41 0.72 -6.69 2.54
CA ALA A 41 0.52 -8.14 2.60
C ALA A 41 0.28 -8.64 4.03
N GLU A 42 1.07 -8.16 4.99
CA GLU A 42 0.90 -8.48 6.41
C GLU A 42 -0.47 -8.03 6.94
N LYS A 43 -0.94 -6.84 6.58
CA LYS A 43 -2.23 -6.32 7.02
C LYS A 43 -3.40 -7.10 6.42
N LEU A 44 -3.31 -7.47 5.14
CA LEU A 44 -4.31 -8.34 4.51
C LEU A 44 -4.35 -9.73 5.16
N GLN A 45 -3.20 -10.29 5.51
CA GLN A 45 -3.12 -11.56 6.22
C GLN A 45 -3.75 -11.48 7.62
N LYS A 46 -3.48 -10.41 8.39
CA LYS A 46 -4.11 -10.18 9.70
C LYS A 46 -5.63 -10.00 9.61
N LEU A 47 -6.12 -9.31 8.57
CA LEU A 47 -7.56 -9.16 8.32
C LEU A 47 -8.21 -10.51 8.00
N ARG A 48 -7.51 -11.37 7.25
CA ARG A 48 -7.96 -12.74 6.97
C ARG A 48 -8.04 -13.58 8.24
N GLU A 49 -7.02 -13.51 9.10
CA GLU A 49 -6.99 -14.21 10.40
C GLU A 49 -8.09 -13.71 11.35
N ALA A 50 -8.46 -12.44 11.27
CA ALA A 50 -9.56 -11.85 12.01
C ALA A 50 -10.95 -12.13 11.40
N ASN A 51 -11.06 -13.03 10.42
CA ASN A 51 -12.31 -13.43 9.76
C ASN A 51 -13.08 -12.27 9.09
N TYR A 52 -12.38 -11.24 8.59
CA TYR A 52 -13.02 -10.23 7.75
C TYR A 52 -13.54 -10.84 6.43
N PRO A 53 -14.57 -10.24 5.80
CA PRO A 53 -15.14 -10.76 4.58
C PRO A 53 -14.09 -10.95 3.48
N TYR A 54 -13.93 -12.18 3.00
CA TYR A 54 -12.90 -12.53 2.01
C TYR A 54 -13.00 -11.70 0.73
N GLY A 55 -14.23 -11.40 0.28
CA GLY A 55 -14.48 -10.54 -0.87
C GLY A 55 -13.92 -9.12 -0.70
N GLU A 56 -14.05 -8.53 0.49
CA GLU A 56 -13.49 -7.20 0.77
C GLU A 56 -11.96 -7.22 0.77
N ILE A 57 -11.36 -8.24 1.40
CA ILE A 57 -9.91 -8.39 1.47
C ILE A 57 -9.32 -8.48 0.06
N ILE A 58 -9.92 -9.28 -0.84
CA ILE A 58 -9.46 -9.37 -2.23
C ILE A 58 -9.65 -8.04 -2.97
N LEU A 59 -10.86 -7.48 -2.89
CA LEU A 59 -11.23 -6.29 -3.64
C LEU A 59 -10.32 -5.12 -3.28
N TYR A 60 -10.25 -4.79 -1.99
CA TYR A 60 -9.46 -3.67 -1.52
C TYR A 60 -7.95 -3.97 -1.55
N GLY A 61 -7.53 -5.20 -1.23
CA GLY A 61 -6.12 -5.58 -1.34
C GLY A 61 -5.58 -5.43 -2.77
N THR A 62 -6.35 -5.85 -3.77
CA THR A 62 -6.00 -5.67 -5.19
C THR A 62 -6.00 -4.20 -5.58
N HIS A 63 -7.01 -3.44 -5.14
CA HIS A 63 -7.14 -2.01 -5.42
C HIS A 63 -5.93 -1.22 -4.90
N TYR A 64 -5.60 -1.34 -3.61
CA TYR A 64 -4.52 -0.59 -3.00
C TYR A 64 -3.14 -1.03 -3.49
N ARG A 65 -2.94 -2.31 -3.78
CA ARG A 65 -1.71 -2.78 -4.45
C ARG A 65 -1.50 -2.07 -5.80
N ARG A 66 -2.56 -1.94 -6.60
CA ARG A 66 -2.48 -1.24 -7.90
C ARG A 66 -2.22 0.25 -7.73
N LEU A 67 -2.84 0.91 -6.74
CA LEU A 67 -2.61 2.32 -6.46
C LEU A 67 -1.15 2.60 -6.07
N ILE A 68 -0.61 1.84 -5.11
CA ILE A 68 0.77 1.98 -4.64
C ILE A 68 1.74 1.77 -5.81
N THR A 69 1.58 0.69 -6.58
CA THR A 69 2.44 0.40 -7.74
C THR A 69 2.38 1.50 -8.80
N ARG A 70 1.18 1.98 -9.15
CA ARG A 70 1.04 3.08 -10.13
C ARG A 70 1.72 4.35 -9.65
N TYR A 71 1.50 4.72 -8.39
CA TYR A 71 2.09 5.92 -7.83
C TYR A 71 3.62 5.83 -7.78
N TYR A 72 4.16 4.69 -7.33
CA TYR A 72 5.59 4.42 -7.34
C TYR A 72 6.22 4.62 -8.73
N TYR A 73 5.70 3.95 -9.77
CA TYR A 73 6.26 4.07 -11.11
C TYR A 73 6.08 5.46 -11.71
N SER A 74 5.03 6.20 -11.35
CA SER A 74 4.87 7.59 -11.78
C SER A 74 5.95 8.53 -11.21
N GLN A 75 6.57 8.17 -10.08
CA GLN A 75 7.62 8.96 -9.44
C GLN A 75 9.02 8.46 -9.79
N ALA A 76 9.21 7.14 -9.89
CA ALA A 76 10.49 6.53 -10.27
C ALA A 76 10.87 6.75 -11.75
N MET A 77 9.90 7.11 -12.60
CA MET A 77 10.13 7.43 -14.02
C MET A 77 10.04 8.93 -14.33
N ALA A 78 9.85 9.78 -13.30
CA ALA A 78 9.78 11.25 -13.42
C ALA A 78 11.13 11.90 -13.16
#